data_AF-A0A831KJS0-F1
#
_entry.id   AF-A0A831KJS0-F1
#
_cell.length_a   1.000
_cell.length_b   1.000
_cell.length_c   1.000
_cell.angle_alpha   90.00
_cell.angle_beta   90.00
_cell.angle_gamma   90.00
#
_symmetry.space_group_name_H-M   'P 1'
#
loop_
_entity.id
_entity.type
_entity.pdbx_description
1 polymer ?
#
loop_
_entity_poly.entity_id
_entity_poly.type
_entity_poly.pdbx_seq_one_letter_code
_entity_poly.pdbx_strand_id
1 'polypeptide(L)'
;MGDVYSKLAKHMEKLVMGYPYTDEVLDLLKEMFSPQEAEVALAIPNDLPPLQVCDADAIARRCSLPEETVRETLESLAMRNLIYTGTTEVGRPGYALLQVGYGMPQAFFWKGVQEDEYAKKMARLVLKYFTVPTTREVYRGVNTKTYKYAPASLTVDVPMQGVYPTKRWKGCYRE
;
A
#
# COMPACT_ATOMS: atom_id res chain seq x y z
N MET A 1 25.57 8.84 -1.77
CA MET A 1 24.46 9.82 -1.82
C MET A 1 23.30 9.10 -2.50
N GLY A 2 22.38 8.51 -1.71
CA GLY A 2 21.43 7.51 -2.22
C GLY A 2 20.20 8.15 -2.88
N ASP A 3 19.78 7.53 -4.00
CA ASP A 3 18.51 7.75 -4.69
C ASP A 3 17.33 7.76 -3.69
N VAL A 4 16.35 8.65 -3.89
CA VAL A 4 15.18 8.79 -3.00
C VAL A 4 14.47 7.46 -2.80
N TYR A 5 14.40 6.64 -3.85
CA TYR A 5 13.81 5.31 -3.81
C TYR A 5 14.58 4.34 -2.91
N SER A 6 15.91 4.42 -2.85
CA SER A 6 16.70 3.59 -1.93
C SER A 6 16.49 3.99 -0.46
N LYS A 7 16.29 5.29 -0.20
CA LYS A 7 15.92 5.77 1.15
C LYS A 7 14.53 5.29 1.52
N LEU A 8 13.56 5.41 0.61
CA LEU A 8 12.20 4.95 0.81
C LEU A 8 12.13 3.43 1.02
N ALA A 9 12.87 2.64 0.25
CA ALA A 9 12.94 1.19 0.44
C ALA A 9 13.42 0.81 1.85
N LYS A 10 14.51 1.42 2.34
CA LYS A 10 15.00 1.20 3.72
C LYS A 10 14.03 1.70 4.79
N HIS A 11 13.23 2.70 4.46
CA HIS A 11 12.19 3.23 5.34
C HIS A 11 11.01 2.26 5.45
N MET A 12 10.58 1.68 4.32
CA MET A 12 9.50 0.70 4.23
C MET A 12 9.88 -0.68 4.76
N GLU A 13 11.15 -1.06 4.72
CA GLU A 13 11.69 -2.27 5.34
C GLU A 13 11.43 -2.31 6.86
N LYS A 14 11.46 -1.14 7.52
CA LYS A 14 11.32 -1.02 8.97
C LYS A 14 9.88 -0.98 9.48
N LEU A 15 8.89 -1.07 8.60
CA LEU A 15 7.48 -1.21 9.02
C LEU A 15 7.27 -2.55 9.73
N VAL A 16 6.21 -2.65 10.54
CA VAL A 16 5.84 -3.88 11.27
C VAL A 16 5.72 -5.08 10.32
N MET A 17 5.01 -4.91 9.21
CA MET A 17 4.98 -5.85 8.08
C MET A 17 5.63 -5.17 6.86
N GLY A 18 6.92 -4.90 6.97
CA GLY A 18 7.71 -4.16 5.99
C GLY A 18 8.06 -4.92 4.72
N TYR A 19 8.77 -4.22 3.85
CA TYR A 19 9.21 -4.68 2.54
C TYR A 19 10.70 -4.99 2.62
N PRO A 20 11.12 -6.27 2.64
CA PRO A 20 12.53 -6.62 2.59
C PRO A 20 13.24 -5.88 1.46
N TYR A 21 14.41 -5.31 1.75
CA TYR A 21 15.15 -4.54 0.78
C TYR A 21 15.74 -5.47 -0.31
N THR A 22 15.28 -5.32 -1.55
CA THR A 22 15.88 -5.96 -2.74
C THR A 22 15.93 -4.96 -3.90
N ASP A 23 16.75 -5.21 -4.92
CA ASP A 23 16.80 -4.31 -6.08
C ASP A 23 15.45 -4.23 -6.82
N GLU A 24 14.67 -5.31 -6.80
CA GLU A 24 13.33 -5.38 -7.39
C GLU A 24 12.32 -4.47 -6.67
N VAL A 25 12.51 -4.19 -5.37
CA VAL A 25 11.64 -3.24 -4.66
C VAL A 25 11.81 -1.82 -5.22
N LEU A 26 13.00 -1.49 -5.72
CA LEU A 26 13.27 -0.17 -6.30
C LEU A 26 12.49 0.01 -7.61
N ASP A 27 12.41 -1.02 -8.44
CA ASP A 27 11.59 -1.00 -9.67
C ASP A 27 10.11 -0.82 -9.33
N LEU A 28 9.63 -1.49 -8.28
CA LEU A 28 8.26 -1.35 -7.80
C LEU A 28 7.97 0.07 -7.29
N LEU A 29 8.86 0.64 -6.46
CA LEU A 29 8.69 1.99 -5.91
C LEU A 29 8.75 3.07 -6.98
N LYS A 30 9.61 2.92 -8.00
CA LYS A 30 9.70 3.84 -9.15
C LYS A 30 8.43 3.85 -10.00
N GLU A 31 7.69 2.74 -10.03
CA GLU A 31 6.40 2.67 -10.72
C GLU A 31 5.26 3.23 -9.87
N MET A 32 5.35 3.10 -8.54
CA MET A 32 4.34 3.59 -7.62
C MET A 32 4.38 5.11 -7.46
N PHE A 33 5.58 5.67 -7.32
CA PHE A 33 5.79 7.05 -6.91
C PHE A 33 6.66 7.79 -7.92
N SER A 34 6.28 9.03 -8.21
CA SER A 34 7.24 10.00 -8.76
C SER A 34 8.33 10.33 -7.72
N PRO A 35 9.46 10.95 -8.10
CA PRO A 35 10.50 11.31 -7.12
C PRO A 35 9.98 12.22 -6.00
N GLN A 36 9.12 13.18 -6.33
CA GLN A 36 8.48 14.08 -5.35
C GLN A 36 7.52 13.31 -4.44
N GLU A 37 6.72 12.40 -5.00
CA GLU A 37 5.82 11.54 -4.22
C GLU A 37 6.61 10.63 -3.26
N ALA A 38 7.77 10.14 -3.68
CA ALA A 38 8.67 9.34 -2.86
C ALA A 38 9.27 10.15 -1.70
N GLU A 39 9.57 11.44 -1.90
CA GLU A 39 10.01 12.33 -0.80
C GLU A 39 8.90 12.54 0.23
N VAL A 40 7.65 12.72 -0.21
CA VAL A 40 6.50 12.84 0.69
C VAL A 40 6.23 11.53 1.41
N ALA A 41 6.26 10.39 0.72
CA ALA A 41 6.09 9.07 1.32
C ALA A 41 7.18 8.76 2.36
N LEU A 42 8.43 9.19 2.11
CA LEU A 42 9.54 9.07 3.05
C LEU A 42 9.32 9.89 4.33
N ALA A 43 8.60 11.01 4.24
CA ALA A 43 8.29 11.85 5.40
C ALA A 43 7.24 11.22 6.33
N ILE A 44 6.41 10.30 5.82
CA ILE A 44 5.39 9.58 6.61
C ILE A 44 6.10 8.70 7.65
N PRO A 45 5.74 8.78 8.94
CA PRO A 45 6.36 7.93 9.96
C PRO A 45 6.12 6.43 9.69
N ASN A 46 7.14 5.60 9.95
CA ASN A 46 7.11 4.14 9.76
C ASN A 46 7.03 3.35 11.09
N ASP A 47 6.91 4.06 12.20
CA ASP A 47 6.80 3.55 13.57
C ASP A 47 5.39 3.66 14.15
N LEU A 48 4.41 4.02 13.31
CA LEU A 48 3.01 4.05 13.68
C LEU A 48 2.50 2.63 13.98
N PRO A 49 1.73 2.45 15.07
CA PRO A 49 0.99 1.22 15.30
C PRO A 49 0.07 0.86 14.12
N PRO A 50 -0.27 -0.42 13.92
CA PRO A 50 -1.17 -0.84 12.86
C PRO A 50 -2.47 -0.03 12.85
N LEU A 51 -2.89 0.43 11.66
CA LEU A 51 -4.09 1.23 11.42
C LEU A 51 -4.12 2.61 12.10
N GLN A 52 -3.04 3.04 12.75
CA GLN A 52 -2.90 4.43 13.16
C GLN A 52 -2.41 5.30 12.01
N VAL A 53 -2.73 6.59 12.10
CA VAL A 53 -2.45 7.58 11.07
C VAL A 53 -1.84 8.84 11.67
N CYS A 54 -1.00 9.51 10.89
CA CYS A 54 -0.38 10.78 11.24
C CYS A 54 -1.07 11.92 10.48
N ASP A 55 -1.17 13.11 11.09
CA ASP A 55 -1.73 14.28 10.43
C ASP A 55 -0.79 14.83 9.34
N ALA A 56 -1.38 15.50 8.34
CA ALA A 56 -0.62 16.06 7.23
C ALA A 56 0.41 17.12 7.67
N ASP A 57 0.10 17.90 8.71
CA ASP A 57 0.96 18.98 9.20
C ASP A 57 2.24 18.38 9.85
N ALA A 58 2.10 17.27 10.58
CA ALA A 58 3.20 16.51 11.13
C ALA A 58 4.08 15.85 10.06
N ILE A 59 3.48 15.38 8.95
CA ILE A 59 4.22 14.86 7.80
C ILE A 59 4.96 16.00 7.08
N ALA A 60 4.31 17.15 6.89
CA ALA A 60 4.91 18.32 6.25
C ALA A 60 6.12 18.83 7.02
N ARG A 61 6.09 18.84 8.37
CA ARG A 61 7.24 19.19 9.22
C ARG A 61 8.46 18.28 9.03
N ARG A 62 8.27 17.06 8.49
CA ARG A 62 9.34 16.07 8.22
C ARG A 62 9.82 16.10 6.77
N CYS A 63 9.17 16.90 5.92
CA CYS A 63 9.48 17.04 4.51
C CYS A 63 10.14 18.41 4.24
N SER A 64 11.01 18.48 3.23
CA SER A 64 11.59 19.74 2.78
C SER A 64 10.70 20.51 1.79
N LEU A 65 9.60 19.91 1.35
CA LEU A 65 8.66 20.51 0.40
C LEU A 65 7.68 21.47 1.09
N PRO A 66 7.09 22.43 0.36
CA PRO A 66 6.06 23.30 0.90
C PRO A 66 4.86 22.51 1.45
N GLU A 67 4.27 22.99 2.54
CA GLU A 67 3.15 22.30 3.22
C GLU A 67 1.97 22.02 2.28
N GLU A 68 1.60 22.99 1.44
CA GLU A 68 0.55 22.85 0.44
C GLU A 68 0.84 21.70 -0.53
N THR A 69 2.08 21.64 -1.05
CA THR A 69 2.53 20.57 -1.94
C THR A 69 2.48 19.21 -1.26
N VAL A 70 2.86 19.12 0.02
CA VAL A 70 2.79 17.88 0.80
C VAL A 70 1.34 17.43 0.93
N ARG A 71 0.41 18.33 1.26
CA ARG A 71 -1.01 18.01 1.42
C ARG A 71 -1.63 17.52 0.11
N GLU A 72 -1.42 18.24 -0.98
CA GLU A 72 -1.90 17.84 -2.31
C GLU A 72 -1.34 16.47 -2.73
N THR A 73 -0.05 16.24 -2.46
CA THR A 73 0.60 14.96 -2.76
C THR A 73 -0.01 13.83 -1.94
N LEU A 74 -0.23 14.02 -0.63
CA LEU A 74 -0.88 13.02 0.23
C LEU A 74 -2.30 12.70 -0.23
N GLU A 75 -3.07 13.71 -0.62
CA GLU A 75 -4.43 13.51 -1.16
C GLU A 75 -4.40 12.72 -2.47
N SER A 76 -3.49 13.05 -3.39
CA SER A 76 -3.29 12.30 -4.65
C SER A 76 -2.92 10.84 -4.39
N LEU A 77 -1.97 10.58 -3.48
CA LEU A 77 -1.55 9.22 -3.11
C LEU A 77 -2.70 8.43 -2.47
N ALA A 78 -3.50 9.08 -1.63
CA ALA A 78 -4.68 8.48 -1.03
C ALA A 78 -5.74 8.11 -2.08
N MET A 79 -6.04 9.01 -3.03
CA MET A 79 -6.98 8.72 -4.12
C MET A 79 -6.53 7.54 -5.00
N ARG A 80 -5.21 7.36 -5.14
CA ARG A 80 -4.59 6.26 -5.89
C ARG A 80 -4.44 4.97 -5.07
N ASN A 81 -4.87 4.95 -3.81
CA ASN A 81 -4.72 3.84 -2.86
C ASN A 81 -3.25 3.41 -2.65
N LEU A 82 -2.30 4.37 -2.69
CA LEU A 82 -0.87 4.11 -2.45
C LEU A 82 -0.45 4.27 -0.99
N ILE A 83 -1.29 4.93 -0.20
CA ILE A 83 -1.12 5.12 1.24
C ILE A 83 -2.43 4.79 1.95
N TYR A 84 -2.34 4.45 3.23
CA TYR A 84 -3.49 4.24 4.09
C TYR A 84 -4.05 5.59 4.53
N THR A 85 -5.38 5.70 4.57
CA THR A 85 -6.08 6.86 5.10
C THR A 85 -7.01 6.47 6.24
N GLY A 86 -7.11 7.35 7.22
CA GLY A 86 -7.94 7.19 8.40
C GLY A 86 -8.28 8.54 9.02
N THR A 87 -8.91 8.50 10.18
CA THR A 87 -9.23 9.70 10.96
C THR A 87 -8.31 9.76 12.16
N THR A 88 -7.65 10.90 12.37
CA THR A 88 -6.81 11.14 13.56
C THR A 88 -7.69 11.28 14.80
N GLU A 89 -7.09 11.25 16.00
CA GLU A 89 -7.82 11.43 17.26
C GLU A 89 -8.61 12.75 17.33
N VAL A 90 -8.17 13.77 16.57
CA VAL A 90 -8.78 15.10 16.51
C VAL A 90 -9.82 15.21 15.37
N GLY A 91 -10.20 14.11 14.74
CA GLY A 91 -11.23 14.09 13.69
C GLY A 91 -10.77 14.58 12.32
N ARG A 92 -9.46 14.74 12.09
CA ARG A 92 -8.90 15.20 10.80
C ARG A 92 -8.48 14.01 9.93
N PRO A 93 -8.38 14.18 8.60
CA PRO A 93 -7.75 13.18 7.74
C PRO A 93 -6.31 12.91 8.17
N GLY A 94 -5.97 11.63 8.33
CA GLY A 94 -4.62 11.17 8.61
C GLY A 94 -4.14 10.15 7.58
N TYR A 95 -2.83 10.01 7.51
CA TYR A 95 -2.13 9.19 6.51
C TYR A 95 -1.11 8.26 7.16
N ALA A 96 -0.93 7.07 6.57
CA ALA A 96 0.12 6.12 6.95
C ALA A 96 0.60 5.32 5.74
N LEU A 97 1.80 4.73 5.81
CA LEU A 97 2.31 3.84 4.77
C LEU A 97 1.55 2.51 4.75
N LEU A 98 1.27 1.98 3.55
CA LEU A 98 0.67 0.65 3.39
C LEU A 98 1.69 -0.45 3.68
N GLN A 99 1.33 -1.37 4.56
CA GLN A 99 2.15 -2.52 4.90
C GLN A 99 1.87 -3.70 3.95
N VAL A 100 2.80 -4.65 3.83
CA VAL A 100 2.62 -5.83 2.97
C VAL A 100 1.42 -6.70 3.39
N GLY A 101 1.09 -6.72 4.68
CA GLY A 101 -0.08 -7.44 5.19
C GLY A 101 -1.41 -6.72 4.96
N TYR A 102 -1.39 -5.42 4.63
CA TYR A 102 -2.57 -4.56 4.61
C TYR A 102 -2.56 -3.65 3.39
N GLY A 103 -3.37 -4.00 2.40
CA GLY A 103 -3.58 -3.20 1.19
C GLY A 103 -2.55 -3.49 0.10
N MET A 104 -1.26 -3.46 0.37
CA MET A 104 -0.24 -3.69 -0.66
C MET A 104 0.18 -5.17 -0.76
N PRO A 105 0.32 -5.76 -1.96
CA PRO A 105 0.12 -5.18 -3.30
C PRO A 105 -1.33 -5.26 -3.81
N GLN A 106 -2.28 -5.72 -2.98
CA GLN A 106 -3.67 -5.97 -3.38
C GLN A 106 -4.39 -4.72 -3.94
N ALA A 107 -4.03 -3.53 -3.47
CA ALA A 107 -4.63 -2.25 -3.83
C ALA A 107 -4.55 -1.95 -5.33
N PHE A 108 -3.49 -2.43 -6.01
CA PHE A 108 -3.35 -2.32 -7.46
C PHE A 108 -4.41 -3.09 -8.24
N PHE A 109 -5.01 -4.11 -7.63
CA PHE A 109 -5.91 -5.06 -8.30
C PHE A 109 -7.37 -4.88 -7.89
N TRP A 110 -7.68 -3.94 -7.00
CA TRP A 110 -9.03 -3.71 -6.46
C TRP A 110 -10.07 -3.35 -7.52
N LYS A 111 -9.66 -2.74 -8.64
CA LYS A 111 -10.56 -2.37 -9.75
C LYS A 111 -10.85 -3.52 -10.72
N GLY A 112 -10.19 -4.67 -10.56
CA GLY A 112 -10.21 -5.77 -11.55
C GLY A 112 -9.15 -5.61 -12.64
N VAL A 113 -8.64 -6.73 -13.17
CA VAL A 113 -7.38 -6.77 -13.96
C VAL A 113 -7.60 -6.95 -15.47
N GLN A 114 -8.79 -7.32 -15.95
CA GLN A 114 -8.94 -7.83 -17.33
C GLN A 114 -8.54 -6.81 -18.42
N GLU A 115 -8.83 -5.52 -18.22
CA GLU A 115 -8.57 -4.47 -19.22
C GLU A 115 -7.59 -3.39 -18.76
N ASP A 116 -7.07 -3.48 -17.53
CA ASP A 116 -6.16 -2.46 -16.98
C ASP A 116 -4.68 -2.83 -17.24
N GLU A 117 -4.07 -2.15 -18.21
CA GLU A 117 -2.65 -2.31 -18.53
C GLU A 117 -1.71 -1.90 -17.38
N TYR A 118 -2.11 -0.94 -16.55
CA TYR A 118 -1.34 -0.58 -15.35
C TYR A 118 -1.38 -1.72 -14.34
N ALA A 119 -2.55 -2.32 -14.09
CA ALA A 119 -2.66 -3.48 -13.21
C ALA A 119 -1.82 -4.67 -13.74
N LYS A 120 -1.81 -4.93 -15.05
CA LYS A 120 -0.93 -5.96 -15.65
C LYS A 120 0.54 -5.67 -15.45
N LYS A 121 0.96 -4.40 -15.60
CA LYS A 121 2.34 -3.98 -15.35
C LYS A 121 2.73 -4.16 -13.89
N MET A 122 1.87 -3.74 -12.97
CA MET A 122 2.06 -3.93 -11.53
C MET A 122 2.13 -5.41 -11.16
N ALA A 123 1.30 -6.27 -11.77
CA ALA A 123 1.36 -7.72 -11.54
C ALA A 123 2.74 -8.30 -11.86
N ARG A 124 3.37 -7.88 -12.97
CA ARG A 124 4.73 -8.32 -13.34
C ARG A 124 5.77 -7.87 -12.32
N LEU A 125 5.69 -6.61 -11.86
CA LEU A 125 6.61 -6.06 -10.86
C LEU A 125 6.44 -6.74 -9.50
N VAL A 126 5.20 -6.98 -9.08
CA VAL A 126 4.86 -7.70 -7.86
C VAL A 126 5.39 -9.13 -7.90
N LEU A 127 5.21 -9.85 -9.02
CA LEU A 127 5.77 -11.20 -9.19
C LEU A 127 7.31 -11.21 -9.18
N LYS A 128 7.94 -10.16 -9.73
CA LYS A 128 9.40 -10.00 -9.71
C LYS A 128 9.92 -9.78 -8.28
N TYR A 129 9.20 -8.99 -7.48
CA TYR A 129 9.58 -8.69 -6.10
C TYR A 129 9.28 -9.83 -5.10
N PHE A 130 8.08 -10.40 -5.13
CA PHE A 130 7.65 -11.48 -4.23
C PHE A 130 8.18 -12.86 -4.64
N THR A 131 9.50 -12.97 -4.74
CA THR A 131 10.19 -14.26 -4.91
C THR A 131 10.03 -15.15 -3.68
N VAL A 132 10.39 -16.43 -3.79
CA VAL A 132 10.38 -17.36 -2.63
C VAL A 132 11.22 -16.84 -1.46
N PRO A 133 12.47 -16.34 -1.67
CA PRO A 133 13.25 -15.72 -0.59
C PRO A 133 12.53 -14.52 0.06
N THR A 134 12.06 -13.55 -0.72
CA THR A 134 11.39 -12.34 -0.21
C THR A 134 10.12 -12.70 0.55
N THR A 135 9.29 -13.57 -0.02
CA THR A 135 8.04 -14.04 0.60
C THR A 135 8.34 -14.78 1.91
N ARG A 136 9.39 -15.61 1.94
CA ARG A 136 9.81 -16.26 3.18
C ARG A 136 10.22 -15.22 4.21
N GLU A 137 10.96 -14.18 3.86
CA GLU A 137 11.37 -13.16 4.82
C GLU A 137 10.18 -12.39 5.42
N VAL A 138 9.22 -11.97 4.57
CA VAL A 138 8.00 -11.28 4.99
C VAL A 138 7.16 -12.14 5.96
N TYR A 139 7.01 -13.44 5.68
CA TYR A 139 6.07 -14.32 6.39
C TYR A 139 6.76 -15.37 7.29
N ARG A 140 8.08 -15.27 7.52
CA ARG A 140 8.83 -16.19 8.41
C ARG A 140 8.42 -15.97 9.86
N GLY A 141 8.60 -17.01 10.67
CA GLY A 141 8.62 -16.92 12.13
C GLY A 141 7.42 -17.57 12.81
N VAL A 142 6.40 -17.95 12.04
CA VAL A 142 5.24 -18.65 12.55
C VAL A 142 4.93 -19.85 11.66
N ASN A 143 4.81 -21.04 12.25
CA ASN A 143 4.43 -22.24 11.51
C ASN A 143 2.93 -22.18 11.22
N THR A 144 2.54 -21.42 10.20
CA THR A 144 1.15 -21.25 9.81
C THR A 144 0.64 -22.53 9.16
N LYS A 145 -0.29 -23.22 9.82
CA LYS A 145 -0.98 -24.37 9.22
C LYS A 145 -1.74 -23.91 7.98
N THR A 146 -1.35 -24.40 6.81
CA THR A 146 -2.06 -24.14 5.57
C THR A 146 -3.36 -24.93 5.56
N TYR A 147 -4.50 -24.25 5.49
CA TYR A 147 -5.80 -24.87 5.22
C TYR A 147 -6.24 -24.51 3.81
N LYS A 148 -6.62 -25.51 3.00
CA LYS A 148 -7.23 -25.30 1.68
C LYS A 148 -8.72 -25.60 1.80
N TYR A 149 -9.54 -24.56 1.71
CA TYR A 149 -10.99 -24.71 1.56
C TYR A 149 -11.32 -24.76 0.07
N ALA A 150 -11.51 -25.96 -0.46
CA ALA A 150 -12.02 -26.16 -1.81
C ALA A 150 -13.49 -26.60 -1.71
N PRO A 151 -14.45 -25.81 -2.21
CA PRO A 151 -15.85 -26.26 -2.26
C PRO A 151 -15.94 -27.51 -3.16
N ALA A 152 -16.51 -28.59 -2.64
CA ALA A 152 -16.47 -29.90 -3.28
C ALA A 152 -17.54 -30.11 -4.37
N SER A 153 -18.56 -29.25 -4.47
CA SER A 153 -19.76 -29.57 -5.25
C SER A 153 -20.44 -28.40 -5.97
N LEU A 154 -20.04 -27.15 -5.74
CA LEU A 154 -20.69 -25.98 -6.37
C LEU A 154 -19.63 -24.95 -6.81
N THR A 155 -19.52 -24.76 -8.12
CA THR A 155 -18.92 -23.56 -8.70
C THR A 155 -20.08 -22.66 -9.08
N VAL A 156 -20.27 -21.56 -8.36
CA VAL A 156 -21.22 -20.52 -8.76
C VAL A 156 -20.49 -19.66 -9.79
N ASP A 157 -21.13 -19.38 -10.93
CA ASP A 157 -20.64 -18.34 -11.84
C ASP A 157 -20.78 -16.99 -11.11
N VAL A 158 -19.67 -16.52 -10.54
CA VAL A 158 -19.59 -15.23 -9.89
C VAL A 158 -19.16 -14.19 -10.92
N PRO A 159 -19.96 -13.14 -11.18
CA PRO A 159 -19.48 -12.01 -11.96
C PRO A 159 -18.29 -11.36 -11.24
N MET A 160 -17.41 -10.71 -11.98
CA MET A 160 -16.18 -10.13 -11.44
C MET A 160 -16.46 -9.20 -10.25
N GLN A 161 -15.91 -9.54 -9.08
CA GLN A 161 -16.04 -8.77 -7.86
C GLN A 161 -14.82 -7.86 -7.68
N GLY A 162 -15.00 -6.56 -7.95
CA GLY A 162 -14.03 -5.53 -7.58
C GLY A 162 -14.35 -4.93 -6.21
N VAL A 163 -13.35 -4.38 -5.53
CA VAL A 163 -13.57 -3.58 -4.32
C VAL A 163 -14.10 -2.21 -4.76
N TYR A 164 -15.33 -1.89 -4.37
CA TYR A 164 -15.97 -0.62 -4.75
C TYR A 164 -15.33 0.58 -4.04
N PRO A 165 -15.28 1.77 -4.67
CA PRO A 165 -14.82 2.99 -4.01
C PRO A 165 -15.70 3.35 -2.80
N THR A 166 -15.10 4.00 -1.80
CA THR A 166 -15.74 4.41 -0.53
C THR A 166 -17.08 5.14 -0.70
N LYS A 167 -17.28 5.92 -1.76
CA LYS A 167 -18.54 6.62 -2.03
C LYS A 167 -19.73 5.69 -2.29
N ARG A 168 -19.49 4.45 -2.75
CA ARG A 168 -20.54 3.47 -3.09
C ARG A 168 -20.88 2.52 -1.94
N TRP A 169 -20.12 2.55 -0.85
CA TRP A 169 -20.27 1.63 0.29
C TRP A 169 -21.49 1.93 1.18
N LYS A 170 -22.08 3.13 1.10
CA LYS A 170 -23.28 3.53 1.87
C LYS A 170 -24.53 2.70 1.58
N GLY A 171 -24.57 1.92 0.50
CA GLY A 171 -25.73 1.09 0.13
C GLY A 171 -25.74 -0.34 0.68
N CYS A 172 -24.67 -0.79 1.35
CA CYS A 172 -24.54 -2.18 1.83
C CYS A 172 -24.98 -2.40 3.28
N TYR A 173 -25.32 -1.34 4.03
CA TYR A 173 -26.06 -1.47 5.28
C TYR A 173 -27.55 -1.31 4.95
N ARG A 174 -28.26 -2.42 4.76
CA ARG A 174 -29.70 -2.47 5.01
C ARG A 174 -29.91 -2.95 6.44
N GLU A 175 -30.67 -2.16 7.20
CA GLU A 175 -31.31 -2.56 8.46
C GLU A 175 -32.20 -3.79 8.28
#